data_AF-A0A8I2YMK6-F1
#
_entry.id   AF-A0A8I2YMK6-F1
#
_cell.length_a   1.000
_cell.length_b   1.000
_cell.length_c   1.000
_cell.angle_alpha   90.00
_cell.angle_beta   90.00
_cell.angle_gamma   90.00
#
_symmetry.space_group_name_H-M   'P 1'
#
loop_
_entity.id
_entity.type
_entity.pdbx_description
1 polymer ?
#
loop_
_entity_poly.entity_id
_entity_poly.type
_entity_poly.pdbx_seq_one_letter_code
_entity_poly.pdbx_strand_id
1 'polypeptide(L)'
;MSDQQDIKNDNGTPTEIASQDVYNSNADKTQPAEEILNVLSALNPKTTSTAAQNGHGHDLVQQEVSQVRIKSSAQIAYLNHFLSPGLFQYAEELFKRFLRTSPLVDLWKFYLTYVRRVNTSPASREAVSRAYEFALNRIGQDKDSGEIWSDYIQFLRAGETTTTWEEQQKMDALRKVYHRAVQIPLENVEKLWSELETFENSLNKITVRFVLRLSEPLLTIWQAKKFMTDLSPSYMQARTVLRQLQRHLGPLFPPPPASSTSRPPIYLPPAPTFNAAERALVGSWKTYLKWEESNPLEFEEKDKATLISRIQGVYRKAVIRMRYYSEVWYMAFVWTGSIGKQEEALNILKAGMEANPTSFLLHFAYAEAQEGRKEYGEVTATFDKLLDTLRVELEELESRVNSNNSSFSSDASGRIAPAGVPNVSGTSMMGLTEAVSNNSSFATQVSDEKPPKSKELQERRTEYGLVWIMYIRYARRAHDLKTFRAVFAKARKDRWTSWEVYEAAALMEYHCNKDGGLGVASRIFEKGLESFGDEIEFVLRYLGFLISVNDDNNARALFERVIPTFSAERARPLWERWARYEYQFGDLEAAQKLEKRIAEVYPTGAPIPLHLLIHTESTSS
;
A
#
# COMPACT_ATOMS: atom_id res chain seq x y z
N MET A 1 46.81 -24.31 -53.38
CA MET A 1 48.28 -24.42 -53.50
C MET A 1 48.62 -23.54 -54.70
N SER A 2 49.20 -22.36 -54.56
CA SER A 2 50.28 -21.99 -53.64
C SER A 2 50.18 -20.54 -53.17
N ASP A 3 51.01 -20.26 -52.17
CA ASP A 3 50.91 -19.22 -51.16
C ASP A 3 51.09 -17.76 -51.61
N GLN A 4 50.45 -16.92 -50.81
CA GLN A 4 50.66 -15.48 -50.66
C GLN A 4 51.99 -15.20 -49.94
N GLN A 5 52.68 -14.12 -50.30
CA GLN A 5 53.14 -13.12 -49.32
C GLN A 5 53.56 -11.80 -49.99
N ASP A 6 52.96 -10.74 -49.46
CA ASP A 6 53.47 -9.39 -49.17
C ASP A 6 54.24 -8.59 -50.23
N ILE A 7 53.73 -7.38 -50.50
CA ILE A 7 54.42 -6.11 -50.20
C ILE A 7 53.40 -4.97 -50.08
N LYS A 8 53.63 -4.15 -49.05
CA LYS A 8 52.87 -3.03 -48.50
C LYS A 8 52.47 -1.96 -49.53
N ASN A 9 51.22 -1.48 -49.44
CA ASN A 9 50.77 -0.22 -50.01
C ASN A 9 50.20 0.69 -48.91
N ASP A 10 50.73 1.91 -48.90
CA ASP A 10 50.39 3.04 -48.06
C ASP A 10 49.13 3.71 -48.64
N ASN A 11 47.97 3.50 -48.01
CA ASN A 11 46.69 4.06 -48.45
C ASN A 11 46.32 5.28 -47.60
N GLY A 12 46.63 6.47 -48.12
CA GLY A 12 45.88 7.68 -47.79
C GLY A 12 44.47 7.57 -48.36
N THR A 13 43.46 7.47 -47.50
CA THR A 13 42.05 7.53 -47.88
C THR A 13 41.37 8.75 -47.26
N PRO A 14 40.40 9.37 -47.97
CA PRO A 14 39.75 10.61 -47.58
C PRO A 14 38.63 10.36 -46.57
N THR A 15 38.42 11.39 -45.77
CA THR A 15 37.38 11.63 -44.76
C THR A 15 36.00 11.05 -45.11
N GLU A 16 35.54 10.06 -44.33
CA GLU A 16 34.16 9.61 -44.29
C GLU A 16 33.65 9.72 -42.85
N ILE A 17 32.53 10.42 -42.69
CA ILE A 17 31.91 10.82 -41.43
C ILE A 17 31.19 9.61 -40.85
N ALA A 18 31.70 9.06 -39.75
CA ALA A 18 31.03 8.02 -38.96
C ALA A 18 30.52 8.61 -37.64
N SER A 19 29.20 8.61 -37.51
CA SER A 19 28.44 8.98 -36.32
C SER A 19 28.78 8.08 -35.12
N GLN A 20 29.20 8.68 -34.02
CA GLN A 20 29.23 8.07 -32.68
C GLN A 20 28.22 8.79 -31.79
N ASP A 21 27.01 8.23 -31.66
CA ASP A 21 26.08 8.58 -30.59
C ASP A 21 26.42 7.77 -29.34
N VAL A 22 27.21 8.38 -28.45
CA VAL A 22 27.37 7.92 -27.07
C VAL A 22 26.16 8.42 -26.28
N TYR A 23 25.24 7.51 -25.96
CA TYR A 23 24.12 7.77 -25.05
C TYR A 23 24.65 8.07 -23.64
N ASN A 24 24.59 9.35 -23.26
CA ASN A 24 24.92 9.84 -21.92
C ASN A 24 23.74 9.62 -20.96
N SER A 25 23.82 8.60 -20.11
CA SER A 25 22.76 8.09 -19.24
C SER A 25 22.62 8.79 -17.88
N ASN A 26 22.81 10.12 -17.80
CA ASN A 26 22.79 10.85 -16.53
C ASN A 26 21.92 12.13 -16.48
N ALA A 27 21.01 12.34 -17.44
CA ALA A 27 20.34 13.65 -17.60
C ALA A 27 18.98 13.85 -16.89
N ASP A 28 18.37 12.86 -16.22
CA ASP A 28 16.92 12.94 -15.91
C ASP A 28 16.53 13.07 -14.42
N LYS A 29 17.50 13.20 -13.49
CA LYS A 29 17.21 13.35 -12.04
C LYS A 29 17.43 14.77 -11.49
N THR A 30 18.03 15.68 -12.26
CA THR A 30 18.39 17.07 -11.87
C THR A 30 17.46 18.15 -12.44
N GLN A 31 16.80 17.92 -13.57
CA GLN A 31 15.94 18.92 -14.25
C GLN A 31 14.84 19.54 -13.35
N PRO A 32 14.12 18.80 -12.49
CA PRO A 32 13.07 19.41 -11.66
C PRO A 32 13.62 20.32 -10.57
N ALA A 33 14.84 20.05 -10.09
CA ALA A 33 15.49 20.86 -9.06
C ALA A 33 16.05 22.15 -9.67
N GLU A 34 16.62 22.07 -10.87
CA GLU A 34 17.09 23.23 -11.63
C GLU A 34 15.96 24.14 -12.08
N GLU A 35 14.81 23.64 -12.54
CA GLU A 35 13.67 24.49 -12.89
C GLU A 35 13.13 25.26 -11.69
N ILE A 36 13.01 24.61 -10.53
CA ILE A 36 12.58 25.28 -9.29
C ILE A 36 13.65 26.28 -8.83
N LEU A 37 14.94 25.94 -8.91
CA LEU A 37 16.03 26.85 -8.61
C LEU A 37 16.12 28.00 -9.60
N ASN A 38 15.82 27.80 -10.88
CA ASN A 38 15.86 28.81 -11.94
C ASN A 38 14.67 29.74 -11.86
N VAL A 39 13.48 29.24 -11.52
CA VAL A 39 12.33 30.08 -11.20
C VAL A 39 12.64 30.88 -9.93
N LEU A 40 13.14 30.28 -8.85
CA LEU A 40 13.44 31.01 -7.62
C LEU A 40 14.66 31.94 -7.71
N SER A 41 15.70 31.60 -8.48
CA SER A 41 16.90 32.42 -8.67
C SER A 41 16.67 33.58 -9.65
N ALA A 42 15.86 33.38 -10.70
CA ALA A 42 15.44 34.45 -11.58
C ALA A 42 14.56 35.50 -10.87
N LEU A 43 14.01 35.15 -9.70
CA LEU A 43 13.16 36.01 -8.89
C LEU A 43 13.93 36.85 -7.85
N ASN A 44 15.26 36.66 -7.68
CA ASN A 44 16.03 37.46 -6.73
C ASN A 44 17.52 37.65 -7.13
N PRO A 45 17.92 38.79 -7.73
CA PRO A 45 19.30 39.03 -8.13
C PRO A 45 20.23 39.56 -7.01
N LYS A 46 19.81 39.60 -5.73
CA LYS A 46 20.69 40.07 -4.64
C LYS A 46 20.49 39.26 -3.36
N THR A 47 21.49 38.44 -3.02
CA THR A 47 22.32 38.49 -1.79
C THR A 47 22.83 37.10 -1.43
N THR A 48 24.16 36.98 -1.46
CA THR A 48 24.99 35.90 -0.92
C THR A 48 25.18 36.04 0.60
N SER A 49 25.33 34.89 1.29
CA SER A 49 25.86 34.69 2.65
C SER A 49 25.00 35.24 3.82
N THR A 50 24.69 34.51 4.90
CA THR A 50 25.60 33.97 5.93
C THR A 50 24.81 33.10 6.94
N ALA A 51 25.52 32.22 7.65
CA ALA A 51 25.17 31.24 8.70
C ALA A 51 24.23 31.73 9.86
N ALA A 52 23.77 30.96 10.86
CA ALA A 52 24.21 29.71 11.50
C ALA A 52 23.11 29.16 12.45
N GLN A 53 23.22 27.86 12.76
CA GLN A 53 23.02 27.19 14.07
C GLN A 53 21.80 27.50 14.95
N ASN A 54 21.02 26.45 15.26
CA ASN A 54 20.74 26.04 16.66
C ASN A 54 20.15 24.62 16.67
N GLY A 55 20.99 23.66 17.06
CA GLY A 55 20.60 22.29 17.37
C GLY A 55 20.26 22.18 18.85
N HIS A 56 19.12 21.58 19.18
CA HIS A 56 18.80 20.85 20.43
C HIS A 56 17.32 20.42 20.52
N GLY A 57 16.52 20.60 19.45
CA GLY A 57 15.15 20.04 19.33
C GLY A 57 15.02 18.89 18.32
N HIS A 58 16.11 18.25 17.93
CA HIS A 58 16.17 17.50 16.67
C HIS A 58 15.55 16.09 16.70
N ASP A 59 15.35 15.48 17.88
CA ASP A 59 14.95 14.07 17.97
C ASP A 59 13.45 13.83 18.17
N LEU A 60 12.75 14.65 18.96
CA LEU A 60 11.28 14.59 19.07
C LEU A 60 10.59 15.14 17.81
N VAL A 61 11.21 16.14 17.18
CA VAL A 61 10.71 16.74 15.94
C VAL A 61 10.89 15.78 14.76
N GLN A 62 11.86 14.86 14.73
CA GLN A 62 12.03 13.95 13.59
C GLN A 62 10.89 12.93 13.43
N GLN A 63 10.36 12.43 14.55
CA GLN A 63 9.25 11.47 14.52
C GLN A 63 7.93 12.17 14.13
N GLU A 64 7.68 13.39 14.63
CA GLU A 64 6.58 14.24 14.16
C GLU A 64 6.79 14.74 12.73
N VAL A 65 8.00 15.08 12.30
CA VAL A 65 8.32 15.58 10.95
C VAL A 65 8.07 14.54 9.87
N SER A 66 8.19 13.24 10.19
CA SER A 66 7.82 12.16 9.27
C SER A 66 6.30 12.11 9.00
N GLN A 67 5.47 12.43 10.02
CA GLN A 67 4.01 12.52 9.94
C GLN A 67 3.56 13.87 9.34
N VAL A 68 4.23 14.97 9.70
CA VAL A 68 4.04 16.33 9.16
C VAL A 68 4.39 16.41 7.67
N ARG A 69 5.23 15.50 7.16
CA ARG A 69 5.61 15.39 5.74
C ARG A 69 4.41 15.22 4.79
N ILE A 70 3.21 14.89 5.29
CA ILE A 70 2.17 14.23 4.50
C ILE A 70 0.90 15.08 4.28
N LYS A 71 0.66 16.16 5.05
CA LYS A 71 -0.61 16.94 4.95
C LYS A 71 -0.38 18.41 4.63
N SER A 72 -1.17 18.93 3.67
CA SER A 72 -1.14 20.34 3.23
C SER A 72 -1.43 21.28 4.39
N SER A 73 -2.39 20.99 5.27
CA SER A 73 -2.73 21.86 6.40
C SER A 73 -1.56 22.03 7.40
N ALA A 74 -0.88 20.93 7.74
CA ALA A 74 0.29 20.98 8.63
C ALA A 74 1.49 21.65 7.95
N GLN A 75 1.74 21.35 6.68
CA GLN A 75 2.79 22.00 5.89
C GLN A 75 2.54 23.50 5.72
N ILE A 76 1.30 23.91 5.45
CA ILE A 76 0.91 25.31 5.31
C ILE A 76 1.01 26.02 6.66
N ALA A 77 0.57 25.41 7.76
CA ALA A 77 0.75 25.98 9.10
C ALA A 77 2.24 26.16 9.46
N TYR A 78 3.07 25.17 9.13
CA TYR A 78 4.52 25.24 9.31
C TYR A 78 5.14 26.35 8.44
N LEU A 79 4.79 26.41 7.15
CA LEU A 79 5.27 27.47 6.25
C LEU A 79 4.84 28.87 6.71
N ASN A 80 3.59 29.03 7.19
CA ASN A 80 3.09 30.29 7.74
C ASN A 80 3.93 30.80 8.90
N HIS A 81 4.52 29.91 9.71
CA HIS A 81 5.42 30.32 10.79
C HIS A 81 6.70 30.99 10.25
N PHE A 82 7.30 30.44 9.20
CA PHE A 82 8.56 30.93 8.60
C PHE A 82 8.38 32.03 7.56
N LEU A 83 7.15 32.43 7.24
CA LEU A 83 6.83 33.55 6.34
C LEU A 83 6.94 34.93 7.03
N SER A 84 7.44 34.98 8.25
CA SER A 84 7.74 36.22 8.99
C SER A 84 9.01 36.91 8.43
N PRO A 85 9.11 38.26 8.45
CA PRO A 85 10.26 38.98 7.91
C PRO A 85 11.57 38.51 8.55
N GLY A 86 12.51 38.03 7.72
CA GLY A 86 13.84 37.55 8.15
C GLY A 86 14.13 36.07 7.87
N LEU A 87 13.10 35.24 7.61
CA LEU A 87 13.24 33.79 7.41
C LEU A 87 12.88 33.30 6.00
N PHE A 88 12.82 34.22 5.02
CA PHE A 88 12.38 33.92 3.64
C PHE A 88 13.22 32.86 2.93
N GLN A 89 14.55 32.87 3.11
CA GLN A 89 15.42 31.85 2.51
C GLN A 89 15.07 30.44 3.00
N TYR A 90 14.74 30.30 4.28
CA TYR A 90 14.33 29.03 4.86
C TYR A 90 12.95 28.59 4.34
N ALA A 91 12.01 29.54 4.19
CA ALA A 91 10.71 29.26 3.58
C ALA A 91 10.84 28.74 2.14
N GLU A 92 11.76 29.27 1.33
CA GLU A 92 12.02 28.79 -0.03
C GLU A 92 12.58 27.36 -0.05
N GLU A 93 13.48 27.01 0.87
CA GLU A 93 13.98 25.64 1.01
C GLU A 93 12.88 24.66 1.40
N LEU A 94 11.98 25.09 2.29
CA LEU A 94 10.80 24.30 2.67
C LEU A 94 9.85 24.11 1.49
N PHE A 95 9.59 25.16 0.69
CA PHE A 95 8.79 25.03 -0.54
C PHE A 95 9.43 24.04 -1.52
N LYS A 96 10.74 24.11 -1.75
CA LYS A 96 11.48 23.15 -2.61
C LYS A 96 11.26 21.70 -2.16
N ARG A 97 11.33 21.46 -0.85
CA ARG A 97 11.18 20.11 -0.27
C ARG A 97 9.74 19.61 -0.34
N PHE A 98 8.76 20.45 0.03
CA PHE A 98 7.36 20.05 0.11
C PHE A 98 6.69 19.94 -1.27
N LEU A 99 6.96 20.87 -2.19
CA LEU A 99 6.33 20.86 -3.52
C LEU A 99 6.79 19.68 -4.38
N ARG A 100 8.04 19.21 -4.23
CA ARG A 100 8.55 18.07 -5.00
C ARG A 100 7.76 16.78 -4.75
N THR A 101 7.21 16.63 -3.55
CA THR A 101 6.57 15.39 -3.08
C THR A 101 5.05 15.51 -2.91
N SER A 102 4.51 16.74 -2.84
CA SER A 102 3.11 16.97 -2.51
C SER A 102 2.18 16.90 -3.74
N PRO A 103 1.18 16.00 -3.73
CA PRO A 103 0.09 15.96 -4.70
C PRO A 103 -1.12 16.82 -4.28
N LEU A 104 -1.00 17.66 -3.24
CA LEU A 104 -2.12 18.36 -2.62
C LEU A 104 -2.30 19.76 -3.20
N VAL A 105 -3.45 20.04 -3.80
CA VAL A 105 -3.76 21.30 -4.50
C VAL A 105 -3.64 22.53 -3.58
N ASP A 106 -4.03 22.40 -2.31
CA ASP A 106 -3.98 23.52 -1.35
C ASP A 106 -2.56 24.09 -1.16
N LEU A 107 -1.55 23.22 -1.14
CA LEU A 107 -0.16 23.65 -1.01
C LEU A 107 0.29 24.43 -2.24
N TRP A 108 -0.13 24.00 -3.42
CA TRP A 108 0.16 24.69 -4.68
C TRP A 108 -0.55 26.05 -4.76
N LYS A 109 -1.80 26.15 -4.31
CA LYS A 109 -2.50 27.43 -4.16
C LYS A 109 -1.75 28.39 -3.23
N PHE A 110 -1.29 27.87 -2.10
CA PHE A 110 -0.51 28.65 -1.13
C PHE A 110 0.83 29.13 -1.73
N TYR A 111 1.54 28.27 -2.45
CA TYR A 111 2.75 28.62 -3.19
C TYR A 111 2.50 29.72 -4.23
N LEU A 112 1.45 29.60 -5.06
CA LEU A 112 1.13 30.61 -6.07
C LEU A 112 0.74 31.95 -5.43
N THR A 113 0.04 31.90 -4.29
CA THR A 113 -0.27 33.11 -3.50
C THR A 113 1.00 33.78 -2.99
N TYR A 114 1.98 33.01 -2.50
CA TYR A 114 3.28 33.51 -2.09
C TYR A 114 4.03 34.15 -3.27
N VAL A 115 4.15 33.43 -4.40
CA VAL A 115 4.84 33.93 -5.61
C VAL A 115 4.23 35.25 -6.08
N ARG A 116 2.89 35.38 -6.08
CA ARG A 116 2.20 36.63 -6.44
C ARG A 116 2.46 37.78 -5.46
N ARG A 117 2.64 37.50 -4.18
CA ARG A 117 2.91 38.54 -3.16
C ARG A 117 4.33 39.05 -3.24
N VAL A 118 5.29 38.19 -3.56
CA VAL A 118 6.70 38.56 -3.72
C VAL A 118 6.93 39.29 -5.05
N ASN A 119 6.22 38.90 -6.11
CA ASN A 119 6.43 39.38 -7.47
C ASN A 119 5.34 40.34 -7.93
N THR A 120 5.45 41.59 -7.49
CA THR A 120 4.51 42.66 -7.81
C THR A 120 4.95 43.52 -9.00
N SER A 121 6.18 43.34 -9.51
CA SER A 121 6.72 44.16 -10.60
C SER A 121 6.29 43.66 -11.99
N PRO A 122 6.04 44.55 -12.98
CA PRO A 122 5.70 44.14 -14.34
C PRO A 122 6.73 43.22 -15.01
N ALA A 123 8.02 43.40 -14.70
CA ALA A 123 9.10 42.55 -15.21
C ALA A 123 9.07 41.10 -14.66
N SER A 124 8.47 40.90 -13.48
CA SER A 124 8.33 39.57 -12.87
C SER A 124 7.11 38.78 -13.38
N ARG A 125 6.30 39.38 -14.27
CA ARG A 125 5.05 38.79 -14.77
C ARG A 125 5.27 37.48 -15.53
N GLU A 126 6.34 37.39 -16.32
CA GLU A 126 6.72 36.14 -17.01
C GLU A 126 7.12 35.03 -16.03
N ALA A 127 7.77 35.38 -14.92
CA ALA A 127 8.12 34.42 -13.89
C ALA A 127 6.88 33.90 -13.15
N VAL A 128 5.88 34.77 -12.91
CA VAL A 128 4.56 34.36 -12.38
C VAL A 128 3.82 33.45 -13.37
N SER A 129 3.82 33.76 -14.67
CA SER A 129 3.26 32.86 -15.70
C SER A 129 3.92 31.49 -15.69
N ARG A 130 5.26 31.44 -15.63
CA ARG A 130 6.02 30.18 -15.54
C ARG A 130 5.68 29.40 -14.27
N ALA A 131 5.46 30.08 -13.14
CA ALA A 131 5.05 29.43 -11.90
C ALA A 131 3.65 28.80 -12.00
N TYR A 132 2.70 29.48 -12.67
CA TYR A 132 1.37 28.91 -12.95
C TYR A 132 1.46 27.69 -13.87
N GLU A 133 2.20 27.78 -14.98
CA GLU A 133 2.39 26.64 -15.89
C GLU A 133 3.05 25.45 -15.19
N PHE A 134 4.06 25.70 -14.34
CA PHE A 134 4.70 24.69 -13.53
C PHE A 134 3.71 23.99 -12.59
N ALA A 135 2.87 24.75 -11.88
CA ALA A 135 1.83 24.19 -11.03
C ALA A 135 0.82 23.36 -11.84
N LEU A 136 0.32 23.89 -12.95
CA LEU A 136 -0.67 23.23 -13.80
C LEU A 136 -0.15 21.95 -14.45
N ASN A 137 1.15 21.86 -14.75
CA ASN A 137 1.75 20.63 -15.26
C ASN A 137 1.82 19.51 -14.21
N ARG A 138 1.82 19.84 -12.91
CA ARG A 138 1.89 18.86 -11.81
C ARG A 138 0.52 18.51 -11.23
N ILE A 139 -0.33 19.52 -10.99
CA ILE A 139 -1.63 19.35 -10.31
C ILE A 139 -2.84 19.76 -11.15
N GLY A 140 -2.65 20.24 -12.38
CA GLY A 140 -3.73 20.83 -13.18
C GLY A 140 -4.77 19.82 -13.67
N GLN A 141 -4.47 18.52 -13.62
CA GLN A 141 -5.40 17.44 -13.95
C GLN A 141 -6.34 17.09 -12.77
N ASP A 142 -6.12 17.68 -11.61
CA ASP A 142 -6.89 17.38 -10.41
C ASP A 142 -8.23 18.12 -10.38
N LYS A 143 -9.29 17.51 -9.86
CA LYS A 143 -10.62 18.13 -9.80
C LYS A 143 -10.63 19.45 -9.02
N ASP A 144 -9.83 19.53 -7.95
CA ASP A 144 -9.77 20.67 -7.02
C ASP A 144 -8.93 21.82 -7.56
N SER A 145 -8.22 21.61 -8.69
CA SER A 145 -7.35 22.61 -9.31
C SER A 145 -8.11 23.71 -10.06
N GLY A 146 -9.44 23.62 -10.13
CA GLY A 146 -10.30 24.56 -10.85
C GLY A 146 -10.06 26.04 -10.52
N GLU A 147 -9.85 26.37 -9.24
CA GLU A 147 -9.53 27.74 -8.82
C GLU A 147 -8.17 28.22 -9.33
N ILE A 148 -7.17 27.33 -9.43
CA ILE A 148 -5.84 27.68 -9.97
C ILE A 148 -5.97 28.07 -11.45
N TRP A 149 -6.80 27.34 -12.21
CA TRP A 149 -7.11 27.68 -13.59
C TRP A 149 -7.81 29.04 -13.69
N SER A 150 -8.84 29.28 -12.87
CA SER A 150 -9.54 30.58 -12.84
C SER A 150 -8.61 31.73 -12.47
N ASP A 151 -7.73 31.55 -11.48
CA ASP A 151 -6.76 32.56 -11.08
C ASP A 151 -5.74 32.85 -12.18
N TYR A 152 -5.28 31.81 -12.90
CA TYR A 152 -4.36 32.00 -14.02
C TYR A 152 -5.03 32.75 -15.18
N ILE A 153 -6.28 32.41 -15.51
CA ILE A 153 -7.09 33.11 -16.51
C ILE A 153 -7.29 34.58 -16.12
N GLN A 154 -7.67 34.85 -14.87
CA GLN A 154 -7.83 36.21 -14.37
C GLN A 154 -6.52 36.99 -14.42
N PHE A 155 -5.41 36.34 -14.03
CA PHE A 155 -4.07 36.91 -14.14
C PHE A 155 -3.75 37.29 -15.58
N LEU A 156 -3.94 36.38 -16.56
CA LEU A 156 -3.72 36.66 -17.97
C LEU A 156 -4.63 37.79 -18.50
N ARG A 157 -5.91 37.80 -18.11
CA ARG A 157 -6.86 38.89 -18.47
C ARG A 157 -6.43 40.25 -17.93
N ALA A 158 -5.89 40.30 -16.71
CA ALA A 158 -5.41 41.52 -16.07
C ALA A 158 -4.07 42.04 -16.63
N GLY A 159 -3.45 41.35 -17.60
CA GLY A 159 -2.24 41.84 -18.25
C GLY A 159 -2.49 43.09 -19.08
N GLU A 160 -1.81 44.16 -18.75
CA GLU A 160 -1.76 45.36 -19.59
C GLU A 160 -0.98 45.04 -20.86
N THR A 161 -1.54 45.44 -22.00
CA THR A 161 -0.95 45.26 -23.33
C THR A 161 -0.84 46.64 -23.95
N THR A 162 0.36 47.00 -24.40
CA THR A 162 0.64 48.33 -24.97
C THR A 162 0.58 48.32 -26.49
N THR A 163 0.82 47.16 -27.10
CA THR A 163 0.80 46.97 -28.55
C THR A 163 -0.29 46.01 -28.99
N THR A 164 -0.77 46.18 -30.23
CA THR A 164 -1.77 45.30 -30.85
C THR A 164 -1.27 43.86 -31.02
N TRP A 165 0.06 43.67 -31.14
CA TRP A 165 0.67 42.35 -31.19
C TRP A 165 0.64 41.64 -29.82
N GLU A 166 0.91 42.36 -28.73
CA GLU A 166 0.78 41.84 -27.36
C GLU A 166 -0.68 41.47 -27.03
N GLU A 167 -1.64 42.24 -27.53
CA GLU A 167 -3.07 41.91 -27.42
C GLU A 167 -3.38 40.57 -28.09
N GLN A 168 -2.89 40.33 -29.30
CA GLN A 168 -3.08 39.06 -30.01
C GLN A 168 -2.44 37.89 -29.25
N GLN A 169 -1.20 38.05 -28.77
CA GLN A 169 -0.51 37.03 -27.97
C GLN A 169 -1.28 36.70 -26.68
N LYS A 170 -1.84 37.72 -26.02
CA LYS A 170 -2.69 37.54 -24.84
C LYS A 170 -3.96 36.76 -25.17
N MET A 171 -4.62 37.05 -26.29
CA MET A 171 -5.82 36.33 -26.71
C MET A 171 -5.51 34.86 -27.04
N ASP A 172 -4.39 34.59 -27.71
CA ASP A 172 -3.98 33.23 -28.05
C ASP A 172 -3.55 32.44 -26.81
N ALA A 173 -2.88 33.08 -25.84
CA ALA A 173 -2.56 32.48 -24.55
C ALA A 173 -3.84 32.15 -23.74
N LEU A 174 -4.81 33.07 -23.70
CA LEU A 174 -6.10 32.83 -23.05
C LEU A 174 -6.84 31.65 -23.69
N ARG A 175 -6.92 31.62 -25.03
CA ARG A 175 -7.55 30.52 -25.76
C ARG A 175 -6.87 29.19 -25.43
N LYS A 176 -5.54 29.14 -25.46
CA LYS A 176 -4.76 27.94 -25.11
C LYS A 176 -5.09 27.41 -23.70
N VAL A 177 -5.16 28.30 -22.71
CA VAL A 177 -5.47 27.94 -21.31
C VAL A 177 -6.91 27.45 -21.18
N TYR A 178 -7.89 28.12 -21.79
CA TYR A 178 -9.28 27.67 -21.78
C TYR A 178 -9.45 26.31 -22.43
N HIS A 179 -8.89 26.12 -23.64
CA HIS A 179 -8.99 24.86 -24.36
C HIS A 179 -8.40 23.69 -23.56
N ARG A 180 -7.32 23.91 -22.82
CA ARG A 180 -6.73 22.89 -21.93
C ARG A 180 -7.62 22.62 -20.71
N ALA A 181 -8.18 23.65 -20.09
CA ALA A 181 -8.93 23.53 -18.84
C ALA A 181 -10.29 22.82 -19.01
N VAL A 182 -11.03 23.10 -20.08
CA VAL A 182 -12.39 22.55 -20.28
C VAL A 182 -12.41 21.05 -20.61
N GLN A 183 -11.27 20.48 -20.99
CA GLN A 183 -11.10 19.04 -21.23
C GLN A 183 -10.84 18.25 -19.94
N ILE A 184 -10.66 18.95 -18.80
CA ILE A 184 -10.31 18.33 -17.52
C ILE A 184 -11.58 18.28 -16.65
N PRO A 185 -11.82 17.17 -15.92
CA PRO A 185 -12.90 17.05 -14.92
C PRO A 185 -12.69 17.97 -13.70
N LEU A 186 -12.81 19.29 -13.88
CA LEU A 186 -12.66 20.31 -12.83
C LEU A 186 -14.00 20.62 -12.16
N GLU A 187 -14.00 20.94 -10.86
CA GLU A 187 -15.24 21.30 -10.15
C GLU A 187 -15.97 22.50 -10.76
N ASN A 188 -15.24 23.44 -11.36
CA ASN A 188 -15.77 24.64 -12.01
C ASN A 188 -15.82 24.54 -13.54
N VAL A 189 -15.78 23.33 -14.13
CA VAL A 189 -15.72 23.14 -15.59
C VAL A 189 -16.89 23.83 -16.34
N GLU A 190 -18.10 23.80 -15.79
CA GLU A 190 -19.28 24.44 -16.39
C GLU A 190 -19.13 25.98 -16.43
N LYS A 191 -18.55 26.57 -15.37
CA LYS A 191 -18.26 28.00 -15.31
C LYS A 191 -17.18 28.38 -16.34
N LEU A 192 -16.10 27.59 -16.43
CA LEU A 192 -15.02 27.82 -17.39
C LEU A 192 -15.51 27.71 -18.85
N TRP A 193 -16.43 26.77 -19.14
CA TRP A 193 -17.06 26.66 -20.44
C TRP A 193 -17.90 27.89 -20.79
N SER A 194 -18.74 28.36 -19.85
CA SER A 194 -19.52 29.59 -20.06
C SER A 194 -18.62 30.82 -20.26
N GLU A 195 -17.52 30.93 -19.50
CA GLU A 195 -16.54 32.00 -19.68
C GLU A 195 -15.84 31.92 -21.05
N LEU A 196 -15.54 30.73 -21.55
CA LEU A 196 -14.99 30.51 -22.90
C LEU A 196 -15.98 30.93 -23.99
N GLU A 197 -17.26 30.58 -23.85
CA GLU A 197 -18.31 31.04 -24.78
C GLU A 197 -18.40 32.57 -24.80
N THR A 198 -18.36 33.22 -23.63
CA THR A 198 -18.36 34.69 -23.57
C THR A 198 -17.10 35.30 -24.18
N PHE A 199 -15.95 34.64 -24.01
CA PHE A 199 -14.67 35.06 -24.56
C PHE A 199 -14.66 34.99 -26.09
N GLU A 200 -15.01 33.85 -26.69
CA GLU A 200 -15.06 33.70 -28.15
C GLU A 200 -16.13 34.61 -28.77
N ASN A 201 -17.28 34.80 -28.10
CA ASN A 201 -18.29 35.75 -28.54
C ASN A 201 -17.84 37.22 -28.43
N SER A 202 -17.01 37.56 -27.44
CA SER A 202 -16.45 38.91 -27.29
C SER A 202 -15.41 39.20 -28.38
N LEU A 203 -14.60 38.19 -28.74
CA LEU A 203 -13.69 38.27 -29.88
C LEU A 203 -14.47 38.49 -31.16
N ASN A 204 -15.56 37.74 -31.39
CA ASN A 204 -16.42 37.94 -32.55
C ASN A 204 -16.96 39.38 -32.66
N LYS A 205 -17.24 40.07 -31.55
CA LYS A 205 -17.69 41.48 -31.59
C LYS A 205 -16.55 42.46 -31.88
N ILE A 206 -15.36 42.23 -31.33
CA ILE A 206 -14.18 43.09 -31.51
C ILE A 206 -13.59 42.90 -32.91
N THR A 207 -13.45 41.66 -33.37
CA THR A 207 -12.96 41.34 -34.71
C THR A 207 -13.96 41.75 -35.78
N VAL A 208 -15.27 41.59 -35.58
CA VAL A 208 -16.27 42.18 -36.51
C VAL A 208 -16.12 43.70 -36.56
N ARG A 209 -15.88 44.39 -35.43
CA ARG A 209 -15.69 45.85 -35.43
C ARG A 209 -14.40 46.31 -36.10
N PHE A 210 -13.33 45.51 -36.06
CA PHE A 210 -12.06 45.80 -36.75
C PHE A 210 -12.07 45.37 -38.24
N VAL A 211 -12.79 44.30 -38.57
CA VAL A 211 -12.83 43.66 -39.90
C VAL A 211 -13.95 44.20 -40.78
N LEU A 212 -14.84 45.08 -40.29
CA LEU A 212 -15.75 45.87 -41.15
C LEU A 212 -15.04 46.74 -42.22
N ARG A 213 -13.70 46.74 -42.28
CA ARG A 213 -12.89 47.40 -43.29
C ARG A 213 -12.37 46.50 -44.42
N LEU A 214 -12.46 45.17 -44.32
CA LEU A 214 -12.03 44.21 -45.35
C LEU A 214 -13.02 43.02 -45.43
N SER A 215 -13.30 42.52 -46.63
CA SER A 215 -14.39 41.58 -46.97
C SER A 215 -14.28 40.13 -46.44
N GLU A 216 -13.73 39.91 -45.23
CA GLU A 216 -13.50 38.60 -44.60
C GLU A 216 -14.21 38.38 -43.23
N PRO A 217 -15.42 38.91 -42.94
CA PRO A 217 -16.05 38.74 -41.62
C PRO A 217 -16.63 37.33 -41.35
N LEU A 218 -16.81 36.50 -42.38
CA LEU A 218 -17.43 35.17 -42.25
C LEU A 218 -16.45 34.09 -41.76
N LEU A 219 -15.17 34.19 -42.11
CA LEU A 219 -14.17 33.15 -41.83
C LEU A 219 -13.86 33.05 -40.32
N THR A 220 -13.79 34.18 -39.62
CA THR A 220 -13.44 34.24 -38.19
C THR A 220 -14.59 33.82 -37.27
N ILE A 221 -15.83 34.20 -37.59
CA ILE A 221 -17.04 33.72 -36.90
C ILE A 221 -17.19 32.20 -37.09
N TRP A 222 -16.87 31.70 -38.30
CA TRP A 222 -16.89 30.27 -38.58
C TRP A 222 -15.80 29.52 -37.81
N GLN A 223 -14.59 30.08 -37.67
CA GLN A 223 -13.52 29.50 -36.86
C GLN A 223 -13.89 29.40 -35.38
N ALA A 224 -14.44 30.45 -34.76
CA ALA A 224 -14.87 30.41 -33.36
C ALA A 224 -15.98 29.35 -33.13
N LYS A 225 -16.96 29.28 -34.04
CA LYS A 225 -17.99 28.24 -34.00
C LYS A 225 -17.41 26.84 -34.19
N LYS A 226 -16.44 26.68 -35.11
CA LYS A 226 -15.75 25.43 -35.36
C LYS A 226 -14.95 24.96 -34.14
N PHE A 227 -14.21 25.86 -33.48
CA PHE A 227 -13.52 25.53 -32.24
C PHE A 227 -14.47 25.05 -31.14
N MET A 228 -15.64 25.68 -31.01
CA MET A 228 -16.66 25.25 -30.04
C MET A 228 -17.28 23.90 -30.38
N THR A 229 -17.55 23.63 -31.66
CA THR A 229 -18.07 22.32 -32.08
C THR A 229 -17.04 21.21 -31.90
N ASP A 230 -15.77 21.49 -32.19
CA ASP A 230 -14.69 20.50 -32.08
C ASP A 230 -14.36 20.19 -30.60
N LEU A 231 -14.48 21.17 -29.70
CA LEU A 231 -14.19 21.03 -28.27
C LEU A 231 -15.37 20.49 -27.45
N SER A 232 -16.61 20.67 -27.92
CA SER A 232 -17.82 20.26 -27.22
C SER A 232 -17.84 18.77 -26.78
N PRO A 233 -17.44 17.78 -27.62
CA PRO A 233 -17.39 16.37 -27.20
C PRO A 233 -16.48 16.15 -25.99
N SER A 234 -15.27 16.71 -26.01
CA SER A 234 -14.29 16.58 -24.93
C SER A 234 -14.77 17.24 -23.62
N TYR A 235 -15.44 18.38 -23.71
CA TYR A 235 -16.08 19.04 -22.56
C TYR A 235 -17.22 18.19 -21.98
N MET A 236 -18.08 17.65 -22.83
CA MET A 236 -19.19 16.79 -22.39
C MET A 236 -18.69 15.51 -21.72
N GLN A 237 -17.59 14.94 -22.21
CA GLN A 237 -16.91 13.81 -21.58
C GLN A 237 -16.32 14.21 -20.23
N ALA A 238 -15.55 15.31 -20.15
CA ALA A 238 -14.97 15.81 -18.91
C ALA A 238 -16.03 16.04 -17.82
N ARG A 239 -17.18 16.61 -18.20
CA ARG A 239 -18.33 16.82 -17.31
C ARG A 239 -18.97 15.50 -16.84
N THR A 240 -19.09 14.53 -17.73
CA THR A 240 -19.65 13.21 -17.41
C THR A 240 -18.73 12.46 -16.44
N VAL A 241 -17.42 12.46 -16.72
CA VAL A 241 -16.39 11.88 -15.86
C VAL A 241 -16.34 12.59 -14.51
N LEU A 242 -16.51 13.92 -14.44
CA LEU A 242 -16.59 14.64 -13.17
C LEU A 242 -17.73 14.13 -12.28
N ARG A 243 -18.92 13.89 -12.85
CA ARG A 243 -20.06 13.35 -12.10
C ARG A 243 -19.79 11.93 -11.60
N GLN A 244 -19.15 11.09 -12.42
CA GLN A 244 -18.75 9.74 -12.02
C GLN A 244 -17.69 9.79 -10.91
N LEU A 245 -16.69 10.66 -11.06
CA LEU A 245 -15.65 10.90 -10.06
C LEU A 245 -16.27 11.31 -8.72
N GLN A 246 -17.19 12.26 -8.70
CA GLN A 246 -17.87 12.69 -7.48
C GLN A 246 -18.59 11.54 -6.76
N ARG A 247 -19.16 10.57 -7.49
CA ARG A 247 -19.79 9.38 -6.90
C ARG A 247 -18.76 8.46 -6.23
N HIS A 248 -17.59 8.27 -6.84
CA HIS A 248 -16.49 7.51 -6.24
C HIS A 248 -15.87 8.20 -5.04
N LEU A 249 -15.79 9.53 -5.05
CA LEU A 249 -15.16 10.30 -3.98
C LEU A 249 -16.07 10.51 -2.75
N GLY A 250 -17.39 10.48 -2.91
CA GLY A 250 -18.34 10.65 -1.81
C GLY A 250 -18.05 9.76 -0.59
N PRO A 251 -17.91 8.42 -0.77
CA PRO A 251 -17.54 7.50 0.32
C PRO A 251 -16.15 7.74 0.92
N LEU A 252 -15.22 8.32 0.16
CA LEU A 252 -13.82 8.51 0.59
C LEU A 252 -13.62 9.76 1.45
N PHE A 253 -14.48 10.76 1.23
CA PHE A 253 -14.44 12.07 1.88
C PHE A 253 -15.80 12.39 2.51
N PRO A 254 -16.20 11.69 3.59
CA PRO A 254 -17.40 12.06 4.31
C PRO A 254 -17.25 13.49 4.87
N PRO A 255 -18.33 14.29 4.86
CA PRO A 255 -18.29 15.63 5.43
C PRO A 255 -17.85 15.55 6.90
N PRO A 256 -16.97 16.47 7.35
CA PRO A 256 -16.52 16.46 8.73
C PRO A 256 -17.73 16.64 9.67
N PRO A 257 -17.75 15.98 10.85
CA PRO A 257 -18.78 16.23 11.84
C PRO A 257 -18.79 17.70 12.23
N ALA A 258 -19.96 18.24 12.56
CA ALA A 258 -20.12 19.64 12.95
C ALA A 258 -19.21 19.96 14.15
N SER A 259 -18.13 20.71 13.90
CA SER A 259 -17.19 21.15 14.93
C SER A 259 -17.77 22.35 15.67
N SER A 260 -17.75 22.32 17.00
CA SER A 260 -18.03 23.47 17.88
C SER A 260 -16.87 24.47 17.97
N THR A 261 -15.73 24.18 17.36
CA THR A 261 -14.48 24.96 17.44
C THR A 261 -14.06 25.50 16.06
N SER A 262 -13.57 26.75 16.03
CA SER A 262 -13.13 27.43 14.80
C SER A 262 -11.78 26.94 14.24
N ARG A 263 -11.12 25.98 14.89
CA ARG A 263 -9.86 25.41 14.41
C ARG A 263 -10.16 24.28 13.42
N PRO A 264 -9.61 24.31 12.20
CA PRO A 264 -9.78 23.22 11.26
C PRO A 264 -9.19 21.92 11.87
N PRO A 265 -9.94 20.82 11.90
CA PRO A 265 -9.47 19.57 12.50
C PRO A 265 -8.29 19.01 11.71
N ILE A 266 -7.17 18.75 12.39
CA ILE A 266 -6.03 18.05 11.81
C ILE A 266 -6.38 16.56 11.76
N TYR A 267 -6.67 16.04 10.57
CA TYR A 267 -6.87 14.60 10.39
C TYR A 267 -5.51 13.89 10.30
N LEU A 268 -5.13 13.21 11.37
CA LEU A 268 -4.04 12.24 11.38
C LEU A 268 -4.60 10.87 10.99
N PRO A 269 -4.02 10.17 10.00
CA PRO A 269 -4.44 8.79 9.73
C PRO A 269 -4.28 7.96 11.02
N PRO A 270 -5.34 7.32 11.52
CA PRO A 270 -5.21 6.44 12.68
C PRO A 270 -4.50 5.14 12.27
N ALA A 271 -3.87 4.46 13.23
CA ALA A 271 -3.45 3.09 13.04
C ALA A 271 -4.67 2.22 12.69
N PRO A 272 -4.56 1.28 11.74
CA PRO A 272 -5.69 0.50 11.28
C PRO A 272 -6.16 -0.43 12.41
N THR A 273 -7.45 -0.33 12.72
CA THR A 273 -8.13 -1.26 13.64
C THR A 273 -8.75 -2.45 12.90
N PHE A 274 -8.69 -2.41 11.56
CA PHE A 274 -9.27 -3.36 10.61
C PHE A 274 -10.75 -3.62 10.87
N ASN A 275 -11.48 -2.61 11.36
CA ASN A 275 -12.91 -2.72 11.57
C ASN A 275 -13.67 -2.79 10.21
N ALA A 276 -14.95 -3.16 10.25
CA ALA A 276 -15.74 -3.31 9.02
C ALA A 276 -15.83 -2.01 8.19
N ALA A 277 -15.89 -0.84 8.84
CA ALA A 277 -15.94 0.46 8.17
C ALA A 277 -14.60 0.80 7.47
N GLU A 278 -13.47 0.50 8.08
CA GLU A 278 -12.14 0.64 7.49
C GLU A 278 -11.96 -0.29 6.29
N ARG A 279 -12.41 -1.56 6.40
CA ARG A 279 -12.40 -2.48 5.26
C ARG A 279 -13.27 -1.97 4.10
N ALA A 280 -14.44 -1.40 4.39
CA ALA A 280 -15.29 -0.78 3.38
C ALA A 280 -14.63 0.47 2.75
N LEU A 281 -13.93 1.28 3.55
CA LEU A 281 -13.17 2.43 3.05
C LEU A 281 -12.03 2.00 2.12
N VAL A 282 -11.26 0.97 2.49
CA VAL A 282 -10.22 0.38 1.63
C VAL A 282 -10.83 -0.17 0.34
N GLY A 283 -11.96 -0.88 0.43
CA GLY A 283 -12.70 -1.35 -0.73
C GLY A 283 -13.12 -0.21 -1.67
N SER A 284 -13.62 0.89 -1.10
CA SER A 284 -13.98 2.09 -1.87
C SER A 284 -12.76 2.70 -2.58
N TRP A 285 -11.61 2.79 -1.90
CA TRP A 285 -10.36 3.27 -2.51
C TRP A 285 -9.90 2.36 -3.66
N LYS A 286 -9.93 1.04 -3.47
CA LYS A 286 -9.58 0.05 -4.51
C LYS A 286 -10.45 0.20 -5.75
N THR A 287 -11.76 0.35 -5.56
CA THR A 287 -12.71 0.58 -6.66
C THR A 287 -12.41 1.88 -7.39
N TYR A 288 -12.13 2.96 -6.66
CA TYR A 288 -11.77 4.25 -7.26
C TYR A 288 -10.46 4.17 -8.07
N LEU A 289 -9.42 3.54 -7.52
CA LEU A 289 -8.13 3.38 -8.22
C LEU A 289 -8.28 2.57 -9.51
N LYS A 290 -9.01 1.44 -9.47
CA LYS A 290 -9.28 0.63 -10.67
C LYS A 290 -10.11 1.37 -11.71
N TRP A 291 -11.05 2.21 -11.27
CA TRP A 291 -11.82 3.05 -12.18
C TRP A 291 -10.93 4.09 -12.88
N GLU A 292 -9.99 4.71 -12.16
CA GLU A 292 -9.04 5.64 -12.78
C GLU A 292 -8.10 4.92 -13.78
N GLU A 293 -7.71 3.67 -13.47
CA GLU A 293 -6.95 2.80 -14.38
C GLU A 293 -7.72 2.41 -15.64
N SER A 294 -9.05 2.34 -15.60
CA SER A 294 -9.88 2.05 -16.79
C SER A 294 -9.92 3.19 -17.81
N ASN A 295 -9.20 4.28 -17.56
CA ASN A 295 -9.13 5.46 -18.43
C ASN A 295 -10.51 6.03 -18.80
N PRO A 296 -11.28 6.58 -17.84
CA PRO A 296 -12.63 7.10 -18.09
C PRO A 296 -12.68 8.27 -19.10
N LEU A 297 -11.55 8.97 -19.26
CA LEU A 297 -11.39 10.07 -20.22
C LEU A 297 -10.96 9.61 -21.61
N GLU A 298 -10.76 8.29 -21.80
CA GLU A 298 -10.40 7.69 -23.08
C GLU A 298 -9.22 8.38 -23.75
N PHE A 299 -8.20 8.77 -22.97
CA PHE A 299 -6.98 9.37 -23.51
C PHE A 299 -6.39 8.50 -24.63
N GLU A 300 -6.13 9.11 -25.78
CA GLU A 300 -5.45 8.47 -26.89
C GLU A 300 -3.97 8.18 -26.55
N GLU A 301 -3.32 7.33 -27.33
CA GLU A 301 -1.90 6.98 -27.12
C GLU A 301 -0.97 8.19 -27.13
N LYS A 302 -1.32 9.26 -27.88
CA LYS A 302 -0.57 10.52 -27.93
C LYS A 302 -0.51 11.22 -26.59
N ASP A 303 -1.56 11.11 -25.77
CA ASP A 303 -1.70 11.76 -24.47
C ASP A 303 -1.43 10.81 -23.30
N LYS A 304 -0.81 9.65 -23.56
CA LYS A 304 -0.46 8.64 -22.55
C LYS A 304 0.35 9.23 -21.38
N ALA A 305 1.22 10.21 -21.65
CA ALA A 305 1.98 10.90 -20.60
C ALA A 305 1.08 11.63 -19.60
N THR A 306 0.00 12.26 -20.08
CA THR A 306 -0.99 12.96 -19.26
C THR A 306 -1.79 11.96 -18.41
N LEU A 307 -2.19 10.83 -18.99
CA LEU A 307 -2.86 9.74 -18.27
C LEU A 307 -1.97 9.17 -17.15
N ILE A 308 -0.70 8.89 -17.45
CA ILE A 308 0.27 8.42 -16.43
C ILE A 308 0.41 9.44 -15.30
N SER A 309 0.56 10.73 -15.62
CA SER A 309 0.66 11.79 -14.61
C SER A 309 -0.59 11.86 -13.72
N ARG A 310 -1.78 11.75 -14.33
CA ARG A 310 -3.07 11.74 -13.64
C ARG A 310 -3.18 10.58 -12.66
N ILE A 311 -2.95 9.35 -13.11
CA ILE A 311 -3.04 8.16 -12.25
C ILE A 311 -1.94 8.17 -11.18
N GLN A 312 -0.71 8.62 -11.50
CA GLN A 312 0.35 8.84 -10.51
C GLN A 312 -0.09 9.82 -9.40
N GLY A 313 -0.76 10.91 -9.78
CA GLY A 313 -1.31 11.87 -8.83
C GLY A 313 -2.34 11.24 -7.88
N VAL A 314 -3.25 10.43 -8.43
CA VAL A 314 -4.27 9.72 -7.65
C VAL A 314 -3.63 8.70 -6.69
N TYR A 315 -2.66 7.90 -7.14
CA TYR A 315 -1.94 6.96 -6.28
C TYR A 315 -1.18 7.66 -5.16
N ARG A 316 -0.52 8.80 -5.44
CA ARG A 316 0.15 9.60 -4.40
C ARG A 316 -0.84 10.10 -3.35
N LYS A 317 -2.02 10.58 -3.77
CA LYS A 317 -3.09 10.98 -2.85
C LYS A 317 -3.61 9.81 -2.01
N ALA A 318 -3.82 8.65 -2.63
CA ALA A 318 -4.30 7.44 -1.96
C ALA A 318 -3.30 6.97 -0.89
N VAL A 319 -2.02 6.88 -1.23
CA VAL A 319 -0.93 6.50 -0.32
C VAL A 319 -0.80 7.46 0.88
N ILE A 320 -1.01 8.75 0.66
CA ILE A 320 -1.00 9.78 1.72
C ILE A 320 -2.18 9.63 2.68
N ARG A 321 -3.35 9.19 2.19
CA ARG A 321 -4.55 9.02 3.01
C ARG A 321 -4.58 7.67 3.71
N MET A 322 -4.20 6.62 2.99
CA MET A 322 -4.22 5.22 3.41
C MET A 322 -2.80 4.73 3.73
N ARG A 323 -2.00 5.58 4.41
CA ARG A 323 -0.58 5.34 4.69
C ARG A 323 -0.32 3.99 5.36
N TYR A 324 -1.20 3.58 6.27
CA TYR A 324 -1.03 2.35 7.03
C TYR A 324 -1.63 1.10 6.38
N TYR A 325 -2.12 1.21 5.14
CA TYR A 325 -2.76 0.11 4.44
C TYR A 325 -1.84 -0.41 3.34
N SER A 326 -1.25 -1.57 3.60
CA SER A 326 -0.26 -2.22 2.71
C SER A 326 -0.78 -2.49 1.30
N GLU A 327 -2.07 -2.78 1.16
CA GLU A 327 -2.69 -3.09 -0.12
C GLU A 327 -2.64 -1.91 -1.12
N VAL A 328 -2.81 -0.68 -0.64
CA VAL A 328 -2.78 0.53 -1.49
C VAL A 328 -1.37 0.79 -2.00
N TRP A 329 -0.36 0.58 -1.15
CA TRP A 329 1.04 0.64 -1.54
C TRP A 329 1.40 -0.42 -2.59
N TYR A 330 0.92 -1.65 -2.39
CA TYR A 330 1.14 -2.73 -3.33
C TYR A 330 0.50 -2.45 -4.69
N MET A 331 -0.74 -1.93 -4.73
CA MET A 331 -1.37 -1.50 -5.98
C MET A 331 -0.55 -0.42 -6.70
N ALA A 332 -0.08 0.59 -5.96
CA ALA A 332 0.77 1.64 -6.52
C ALA A 332 2.08 1.09 -7.11
N PHE A 333 2.69 0.10 -6.44
CA PHE A 333 3.86 -0.62 -6.94
C PHE A 333 3.58 -1.37 -8.24
N VAL A 334 2.53 -2.21 -8.26
CA VAL A 334 2.16 -3.01 -9.44
C VAL A 334 1.88 -2.11 -10.64
N TRP A 335 1.11 -1.05 -10.44
CA TRP A 335 0.78 -0.11 -11.49
C TRP A 335 2.00 0.68 -11.99
N THR A 336 2.88 1.15 -11.09
CA THR A 336 4.10 1.85 -11.51
C THR A 336 5.05 0.91 -12.27
N GLY A 337 5.09 -0.36 -11.87
CA GLY A 337 5.82 -1.42 -12.57
C GLY A 337 5.28 -1.68 -13.98
N SER A 338 3.97 -1.65 -14.19
CA SER A 338 3.36 -1.88 -15.52
C SER A 338 3.70 -0.77 -16.54
N ILE A 339 4.07 0.42 -16.07
CA ILE A 339 4.52 1.54 -16.91
C ILE A 339 6.01 1.39 -17.30
N GLY A 340 6.72 0.42 -16.75
CA GLY A 340 8.17 0.22 -16.97
C GLY A 340 9.06 1.05 -16.04
N LYS A 341 8.49 1.80 -15.09
CA LYS A 341 9.23 2.62 -14.11
C LYS A 341 9.64 1.82 -12.88
N GLN A 342 10.49 0.82 -13.10
CA GLN A 342 10.86 -0.17 -12.09
C GLN A 342 11.59 0.43 -10.87
N GLU A 343 12.45 1.43 -11.03
CA GLU A 343 13.11 2.10 -9.89
C GLU A 343 12.13 2.89 -9.02
N GLU A 344 11.22 3.65 -9.63
CA GLU A 344 10.18 4.40 -8.90
C GLU A 344 9.28 3.43 -8.12
N ALA A 345 8.91 2.30 -8.73
CA ALA A 345 8.10 1.27 -8.10
C ALA A 345 8.78 0.71 -6.82
N LEU A 346 10.10 0.43 -6.86
CA LEU A 346 10.81 -0.01 -5.65
C LEU A 346 10.88 1.08 -4.57
N ASN A 347 11.05 2.35 -4.95
CA ASN A 347 11.05 3.44 -3.98
C ASN A 347 9.69 3.57 -3.28
N ILE A 348 8.59 3.31 -4.01
CA ILE A 348 7.23 3.24 -3.44
C ILE A 348 7.15 2.09 -2.43
N LEU A 349 7.67 0.90 -2.75
CA LEU A 349 7.71 -0.23 -1.80
C LEU A 349 8.54 0.10 -0.56
N LYS A 350 9.74 0.68 -0.71
CA LYS A 350 10.59 1.11 0.41
C LYS A 350 9.86 2.08 1.33
N ALA A 351 9.23 3.11 0.76
CA ALA A 351 8.44 4.08 1.52
C ALA A 351 7.21 3.45 2.21
N GLY A 352 6.65 2.39 1.61
CA GLY A 352 5.57 1.59 2.17
C GLY A 352 6.02 0.65 3.30
N MET A 353 7.23 0.09 3.24
CA MET A 353 7.81 -0.70 4.34
C MET A 353 8.18 0.19 5.52
N GLU A 354 8.71 1.39 5.27
CA GLU A 354 8.88 2.41 6.32
C GLU A 354 7.54 2.86 6.90
N ALA A 355 6.45 2.69 6.16
CA ALA A 355 5.10 2.97 6.65
C ALA A 355 4.54 1.90 7.55
N ASN A 356 4.74 0.67 7.12
CA ASN A 356 4.11 -0.52 7.64
C ASN A 356 5.21 -1.55 7.90
N PRO A 357 5.96 -1.38 9.00
CA PRO A 357 7.12 -2.23 9.29
C PRO A 357 6.73 -3.69 9.56
N THR A 358 5.47 -3.97 9.88
CA THR A 358 4.93 -5.32 10.16
C THR A 358 4.22 -5.96 8.97
N SER A 359 4.19 -5.29 7.81
CA SER A 359 3.42 -5.75 6.66
C SER A 359 4.11 -6.89 5.91
N PHE A 360 3.61 -8.12 6.03
CA PHE A 360 4.08 -9.27 5.25
C PHE A 360 4.04 -9.02 3.74
N LEU A 361 2.92 -8.47 3.24
CA LEU A 361 2.71 -8.23 1.81
C LEU A 361 3.81 -7.37 1.18
N LEU A 362 4.18 -6.26 1.83
CA LEU A 362 5.14 -5.32 1.27
C LEU A 362 6.58 -5.85 1.33
N HIS A 363 6.93 -6.50 2.45
CA HIS A 363 8.26 -7.09 2.61
C HIS A 363 8.47 -8.26 1.65
N PHE A 364 7.48 -9.14 1.48
CA PHE A 364 7.58 -10.25 0.53
C PHE A 364 7.61 -9.75 -0.92
N ALA A 365 6.76 -8.78 -1.29
CA ALA A 365 6.80 -8.18 -2.63
C ALA A 365 8.14 -7.50 -2.92
N TYR A 366 8.71 -6.79 -1.94
CA TYR A 366 10.04 -6.17 -2.10
C TYR A 366 11.16 -7.21 -2.20
N ALA A 367 11.11 -8.26 -1.38
CA ALA A 367 12.06 -9.37 -1.45
C ALA A 367 12.04 -10.06 -2.81
N GLU A 368 10.85 -10.35 -3.36
CA GLU A 368 10.70 -10.93 -4.70
C GLU A 368 11.21 -10.00 -5.81
N ALA A 369 10.91 -8.71 -5.71
CA ALA A 369 11.36 -7.72 -6.69
C ALA A 369 12.90 -7.57 -6.69
N GLN A 370 13.54 -7.65 -5.51
CA GLN A 370 15.01 -7.61 -5.40
C GLN A 370 15.67 -8.93 -5.78
N GLU A 371 15.04 -10.06 -5.50
CA GLU A 371 15.49 -11.37 -5.98
C GLU A 371 15.49 -11.42 -7.51
N GLY A 372 14.46 -10.88 -8.17
CA GLY A 372 14.41 -10.75 -9.63
C GLY A 372 15.54 -9.89 -10.21
N ARG A 373 16.07 -8.93 -9.44
CA ARG A 373 17.23 -8.11 -9.79
C ARG A 373 18.57 -8.73 -9.39
N LYS A 374 18.56 -9.90 -8.74
CA LYS A 374 19.73 -10.59 -8.18
C LYS A 374 20.44 -9.80 -7.07
N GLU A 375 19.75 -8.87 -6.42
CA GLU A 375 20.26 -8.11 -5.28
C GLU A 375 20.03 -8.87 -3.97
N TYR A 376 20.77 -9.97 -3.80
CA TYR A 376 20.54 -10.93 -2.71
C TYR A 376 20.81 -10.36 -1.31
N GLY A 377 21.75 -9.42 -1.17
CA GLY A 377 22.06 -8.79 0.11
C GLY A 377 20.89 -8.00 0.70
N GLU A 378 20.19 -7.25 -0.16
CA GLU A 378 18.99 -6.49 0.22
C GLU A 378 17.84 -7.42 0.63
N VAL A 379 17.69 -8.57 -0.04
CA VAL A 379 16.67 -9.57 0.32
C VAL A 379 16.91 -10.11 1.72
N THR A 380 18.14 -10.52 2.02
CA THR A 380 18.50 -10.99 3.37
C THR A 380 18.27 -9.93 4.43
N ALA A 381 18.67 -8.68 4.17
CA ALA A 381 18.46 -7.56 5.09
C ALA A 381 16.98 -7.26 5.32
N THR A 382 16.13 -7.43 4.29
CA THR A 382 14.68 -7.23 4.40
C THR A 382 14.04 -8.28 5.32
N PHE A 383 14.40 -9.56 5.15
CA PHE A 383 13.89 -10.62 6.02
C PHE A 383 14.39 -10.47 7.46
N ASP A 384 15.67 -10.19 7.66
CA ASP A 384 16.25 -9.99 9.00
C ASP A 384 15.56 -8.80 9.71
N LYS A 385 15.37 -7.67 9.03
CA LYS A 385 14.67 -6.50 9.59
C LYS A 385 13.21 -6.79 9.95
N LEU A 386 12.51 -7.54 9.11
CA LEU A 386 11.11 -7.93 9.39
C LEU A 386 11.05 -8.86 10.61
N LEU A 387 11.95 -9.85 10.69
CA LEU A 387 12.03 -10.76 11.83
C LEU A 387 12.35 -10.01 13.12
N ASP A 388 13.31 -9.09 13.11
CA ASP A 388 13.65 -8.29 14.30
C ASP A 388 12.46 -7.43 14.77
N THR A 389 11.72 -6.83 13.83
CA THR A 389 10.52 -6.04 14.16
C THR A 389 9.43 -6.91 14.80
N LEU A 390 9.12 -8.06 14.18
CA LEU A 390 8.10 -8.98 14.70
C LEU A 390 8.51 -9.65 16.01
N ARG A 391 9.81 -9.88 16.23
CA ARG A 391 10.33 -10.40 17.50
C ARG A 391 10.02 -9.45 18.66
N VAL A 392 10.24 -8.15 18.46
CA VAL A 392 9.91 -7.13 19.47
C VAL A 392 8.41 -7.13 19.76
N GLU A 393 7.55 -7.18 18.73
CA GLU A 393 6.09 -7.24 18.95
C GLU A 393 5.64 -8.49 19.71
N LEU A 394 6.26 -9.65 19.44
CA LEU A 394 5.99 -10.89 20.14
C LEU A 394 6.40 -10.83 21.61
N GLU A 395 7.57 -10.28 21.90
CA GLU A 395 8.06 -10.08 23.27
C GLU A 395 7.16 -9.10 24.05
N GLU A 396 6.73 -8.01 23.40
CA GLU A 396 5.76 -7.08 23.99
C GLU A 396 4.40 -7.75 24.22
N LEU A 397 3.90 -8.55 23.28
CA LEU A 397 2.65 -9.30 23.44
C LEU A 397 2.75 -10.31 24.58
N GLU A 398 3.82 -11.08 24.66
CA GLU A 398 4.08 -12.02 25.76
C GLU A 398 4.12 -11.31 27.11
N SER A 399 4.82 -10.17 27.21
CA SER A 399 4.87 -9.38 28.44
C SER A 399 3.49 -8.90 28.89
N ARG A 400 2.63 -8.48 27.94
CA ARG A 400 1.24 -8.06 28.21
C ARG A 400 0.38 -9.24 28.66
N VAL A 401 0.51 -10.40 28.01
CA VAL A 401 -0.22 -11.62 28.40
C VAL A 401 0.19 -12.07 29.81
N ASN A 402 1.49 -12.07 30.11
CA ASN A 402 2.01 -12.45 31.43
C ASN A 402 1.58 -11.47 32.53
N SER A 403 1.60 -10.16 32.24
CA SER A 403 1.14 -9.12 33.17
C SER A 403 -0.35 -9.27 33.49
N ASN A 404 -1.19 -9.54 32.48
CA ASN A 404 -2.63 -9.73 32.67
C ASN A 404 -2.97 -11.02 33.45
N ASN A 405 -2.15 -12.06 33.35
CA ASN A 405 -2.32 -13.27 34.15
C ASN A 405 -1.97 -13.02 35.63
N SER A 406 -0.96 -12.18 35.90
CA SER A 406 -0.58 -11.83 37.28
C SER A 406 -1.66 -11.01 38.01
N SER A 407 -2.36 -10.11 37.32
CA SER A 407 -3.43 -9.29 37.92
C SER A 407 -4.70 -10.10 38.21
N PHE A 408 -5.08 -11.04 37.35
CA PHE A 408 -6.24 -11.92 37.58
C PHE A 408 -6.01 -12.91 38.74
N SER A 409 -4.75 -13.25 39.04
CA SER A 409 -4.37 -14.14 40.14
C SER A 409 -4.53 -13.48 41.52
N SER A 410 -4.49 -12.15 41.59
CA SER A 410 -4.55 -11.40 42.86
C SER A 410 -5.96 -11.13 43.39
N ASP A 411 -6.99 -11.23 42.55
CA ASP A 411 -8.40 -10.98 42.94
C ASP A 411 -9.14 -12.23 43.45
N ALA A 412 -8.53 -13.42 43.34
CA ALA A 412 -9.14 -14.68 43.76
C ALA A 412 -8.83 -15.07 45.23
N SER A 413 -7.99 -14.31 45.95
CA SER A 413 -7.48 -14.70 47.28
C SER A 413 -7.83 -13.75 48.42
N GLY A 414 -8.75 -12.79 48.23
CA GLY A 414 -8.95 -11.73 49.22
C GLY A 414 -10.41 -11.32 49.43
N ARG A 415 -11.23 -12.17 50.07
CA ARG A 415 -12.42 -11.76 50.84
C ARG A 415 -12.94 -12.92 51.70
N ILE A 416 -12.38 -13.08 52.89
CA ILE A 416 -13.05 -13.76 54.00
C ILE A 416 -13.72 -12.66 54.83
N ALA A 417 -15.05 -12.66 54.89
CA ALA A 417 -15.82 -11.90 55.88
C ALA A 417 -16.82 -12.85 56.58
N PRO A 418 -16.96 -12.77 57.91
CA PRO A 418 -17.67 -13.77 58.71
C PRO A 418 -19.20 -13.58 58.72
N ALA A 419 -19.87 -14.65 59.15
CA ALA A 419 -21.31 -14.84 59.18
C ALA A 419 -22.09 -13.91 60.13
N GLY A 420 -23.32 -13.56 59.71
CA GLY A 420 -24.37 -12.96 60.54
C GLY A 420 -25.63 -12.64 59.70
N VAL A 421 -26.71 -13.38 59.94
CA VAL A 421 -28.07 -13.27 59.35
C VAL A 421 -29.02 -12.65 60.42
N PRO A 422 -30.31 -12.24 60.20
CA PRO A 422 -31.10 -12.23 58.95
C PRO A 422 -32.17 -11.08 58.76
N ASN A 423 -32.70 -11.04 57.53
CA ASN A 423 -34.14 -10.91 57.13
C ASN A 423 -34.90 -9.56 56.99
N VAL A 424 -35.83 -9.59 56.01
CA VAL A 424 -37.12 -8.88 55.83
C VAL A 424 -37.21 -7.67 54.87
N SER A 425 -37.67 -7.99 53.65
CA SER A 425 -38.86 -7.49 52.93
C SER A 425 -39.06 -6.00 52.57
N GLY A 426 -39.43 -5.74 51.32
CA GLY A 426 -40.00 -4.45 50.89
C GLY A 426 -40.26 -4.30 49.39
N THR A 427 -41.18 -5.08 48.85
CA THR A 427 -41.76 -5.05 47.49
C THR A 427 -42.55 -3.77 47.19
N SER A 428 -42.54 -3.27 45.94
CA SER A 428 -43.69 -2.73 45.12
C SER A 428 -43.13 -2.01 43.86
N MET A 429 -43.22 -2.54 42.62
CA MET A 429 -44.33 -2.49 41.64
C MET A 429 -44.86 -1.07 41.34
N MET A 430 -45.07 -0.59 40.10
CA MET A 430 -45.72 -1.17 38.91
C MET A 430 -45.46 -0.22 37.70
N GLY A 431 -45.12 -0.66 36.47
CA GLY A 431 -46.01 -1.10 35.38
C GLY A 431 -45.70 -0.28 34.10
N LEU A 432 -45.77 -0.70 32.83
CA LEU A 432 -46.34 -1.86 32.13
C LEU A 432 -45.73 -1.95 30.69
N THR A 433 -45.35 -3.18 30.26
CA THR A 433 -45.58 -3.90 28.96
C THR A 433 -45.51 -3.15 27.61
N GLU A 434 -44.96 -3.66 26.49
CA GLU A 434 -44.85 -5.01 25.89
C GLU A 434 -43.82 -4.92 24.71
N ALA A 435 -42.97 -5.90 24.35
CA ALA A 435 -43.35 -7.05 23.54
C ALA A 435 -42.19 -8.08 23.36
N VAL A 436 -42.53 -9.34 23.68
CA VAL A 436 -42.16 -10.63 23.03
C VAL A 436 -40.68 -10.99 22.80
N SER A 437 -40.16 -11.88 23.66
CA SER A 437 -39.13 -12.87 23.30
C SER A 437 -39.57 -14.25 23.82
N ASN A 438 -39.68 -15.20 22.90
CA ASN A 438 -39.96 -16.61 23.18
C ASN A 438 -38.65 -17.33 23.50
N ASN A 439 -38.61 -17.92 24.69
CA ASN A 439 -37.62 -18.90 25.11
C ASN A 439 -37.80 -20.22 24.33
N SER A 440 -36.69 -20.78 23.86
CA SER A 440 -36.48 -22.24 23.86
C SER A 440 -35.05 -22.54 24.30
N SER A 441 -34.92 -22.74 25.60
CA SER A 441 -34.02 -23.65 26.32
C SER A 441 -33.12 -24.56 25.47
N PHE A 442 -31.81 -24.39 25.64
CA PHE A 442 -30.87 -25.51 25.65
C PHE A 442 -30.01 -25.40 26.92
N ALA A 443 -30.07 -26.47 27.72
CA ALA A 443 -29.47 -26.54 29.04
C ALA A 443 -27.96 -26.81 28.95
N THR A 444 -27.27 -26.16 29.88
CA THR A 444 -25.87 -26.25 30.27
C THR A 444 -25.28 -27.67 30.27
N GLN A 445 -24.12 -27.86 29.63
CA GLN A 445 -23.08 -28.76 30.13
C GLN A 445 -21.68 -28.15 29.96
N VAL A 446 -21.11 -27.83 31.12
CA VAL A 446 -19.70 -27.89 31.53
C VAL A 446 -18.69 -27.13 30.68
N SER A 447 -18.49 -25.88 31.09
CA SER A 447 -17.33 -25.05 30.84
C SER A 447 -16.04 -25.65 31.42
N ASP A 448 -15.09 -25.97 30.55
CA ASP A 448 -13.66 -25.95 30.88
C ASP A 448 -12.85 -25.28 29.74
N GLU A 449 -13.42 -24.26 29.10
CA GLU A 449 -12.69 -23.38 28.21
C GLU A 449 -11.89 -22.36 29.03
N LYS A 450 -10.59 -22.64 29.21
CA LYS A 450 -9.59 -21.59 29.43
C LYS A 450 -9.81 -20.49 28.37
N PRO A 451 -9.78 -19.20 28.76
CA PRO A 451 -10.24 -18.10 27.90
C PRO A 451 -9.40 -17.97 26.62
N PRO A 452 -9.90 -17.27 25.57
CA PRO A 452 -9.31 -17.14 24.23
C PRO A 452 -7.94 -16.40 24.13
N LYS A 453 -7.17 -16.31 25.23
CA LYS A 453 -6.03 -15.42 25.43
C LYS A 453 -4.66 -15.99 25.01
N SER A 454 -4.54 -17.30 24.80
CA SER A 454 -3.34 -17.94 24.20
C SER A 454 -3.38 -17.95 22.67
N LYS A 455 -4.57 -17.81 22.09
CA LYS A 455 -4.79 -17.94 20.65
C LYS A 455 -4.12 -16.81 19.87
N GLU A 456 -4.21 -15.57 20.33
CA GLU A 456 -3.57 -14.42 19.67
C GLU A 456 -2.04 -14.57 19.64
N LEU A 457 -1.42 -15.00 20.74
CA LEU A 457 0.04 -15.24 20.79
C LEU A 457 0.42 -16.37 19.84
N GLN A 458 -0.36 -17.45 19.81
CA GLN A 458 -0.14 -18.56 18.89
C GLN A 458 -0.27 -18.12 17.44
N GLU A 459 -1.30 -17.35 17.07
CA GLU A 459 -1.49 -16.78 15.74
C GLU A 459 -0.31 -15.87 15.33
N ARG A 460 0.18 -15.00 16.21
CA ARG A 460 1.38 -14.19 15.91
C ARG A 460 2.65 -15.03 15.77
N ARG A 461 2.76 -16.13 16.51
CA ARG A 461 3.88 -17.08 16.38
C ARG A 461 3.83 -17.81 15.03
N THR A 462 2.65 -18.21 14.55
CA THR A 462 2.52 -18.83 13.23
C THR A 462 2.83 -17.83 12.11
N GLU A 463 2.38 -16.57 12.25
CA GLU A 463 2.76 -15.47 11.35
C GLU A 463 4.28 -15.22 11.32
N TYR A 464 4.94 -15.26 12.48
CA TYR A 464 6.41 -15.18 12.56
C TYR A 464 7.09 -16.37 11.87
N GLY A 465 6.55 -17.58 12.08
CA GLY A 465 6.98 -18.79 11.38
C GLY A 465 6.88 -18.66 9.87
N LEU A 466 5.82 -18.03 9.36
CA LEU A 466 5.63 -17.79 7.92
C LEU A 466 6.79 -16.98 7.31
N VAL A 467 7.32 -16.00 8.02
CA VAL A 467 8.49 -15.22 7.55
C VAL A 467 9.71 -16.12 7.41
N TRP A 468 9.97 -16.99 8.39
CA TRP A 468 11.04 -17.99 8.30
C TRP A 468 10.84 -18.96 7.14
N ILE A 469 9.61 -19.42 6.90
CA ILE A 469 9.30 -20.32 5.78
C ILE A 469 9.60 -19.62 4.44
N MET A 470 9.19 -18.35 4.29
CA MET A 470 9.50 -17.57 3.09
C MET A 470 11.01 -17.33 2.94
N TYR A 471 11.71 -17.03 4.03
CA TYR A 471 13.15 -16.80 4.00
C TYR A 471 13.92 -18.08 3.61
N ILE A 472 13.52 -19.24 4.16
CA ILE A 472 14.10 -20.55 3.83
C ILE A 472 13.80 -20.93 2.37
N ARG A 473 12.59 -20.65 1.86
CA ARG A 473 12.26 -20.81 0.42
C ARG A 473 13.18 -19.98 -0.47
N TYR A 474 13.33 -18.69 -0.14
CA TYR A 474 14.24 -17.79 -0.85
C TYR A 474 15.68 -18.35 -0.85
N ALA A 475 16.18 -18.75 0.32
CA ALA A 475 17.53 -19.28 0.47
C ALA A 475 17.78 -20.50 -0.42
N ARG A 476 16.78 -21.39 -0.55
CA ARG A 476 16.89 -22.55 -1.44
C ARG A 476 16.76 -22.18 -2.92
N ARG A 477 15.85 -21.27 -3.25
CA ARG A 477 15.48 -20.88 -4.63
C ARG A 477 16.55 -20.03 -5.30
N ALA A 478 17.08 -19.04 -4.60
CA ALA A 478 18.07 -18.11 -5.11
C ALA A 478 19.51 -18.65 -5.04
N HIS A 479 19.79 -19.51 -4.04
CA HIS A 479 21.12 -20.06 -3.81
C HIS A 479 21.09 -21.59 -3.93
N ASP A 480 21.32 -22.29 -2.83
CA ASP A 480 21.56 -23.72 -2.81
C ASP A 480 21.09 -24.39 -1.51
N LEU A 481 21.22 -25.71 -1.46
CA LEU A 481 20.80 -26.50 -0.29
C LEU A 481 21.62 -26.16 0.96
N LYS A 482 22.90 -25.77 0.81
CA LYS A 482 23.75 -25.37 1.94
C LYS A 482 23.22 -24.09 2.59
N THR A 483 22.87 -23.08 1.79
CA THR A 483 22.34 -21.81 2.28
C THR A 483 20.98 -22.01 2.94
N PHE A 484 20.10 -22.82 2.33
CA PHE A 484 18.85 -23.27 2.97
C PHE A 484 19.09 -23.86 4.36
N ARG A 485 20.02 -24.82 4.50
CA ARG A 485 20.34 -25.44 5.80
C ARG A 485 20.89 -24.43 6.81
N ALA A 486 21.68 -23.46 6.36
CA ALA A 486 22.20 -22.40 7.21
C ALA A 486 21.08 -21.50 7.75
N VAL A 487 20.13 -21.09 6.90
CA VAL A 487 18.97 -20.28 7.32
C VAL A 487 18.06 -21.09 8.25
N PHE A 488 17.79 -22.36 7.94
CA PHE A 488 17.03 -23.23 8.85
C PHE A 488 17.74 -23.42 10.20
N ALA A 489 19.07 -23.52 10.22
CA ALA A 489 19.83 -23.58 11.46
C ALA A 489 19.74 -22.28 12.27
N LYS A 490 19.58 -21.11 11.63
CA LYS A 490 19.26 -19.85 12.33
C LYS A 490 17.84 -19.91 12.90
N ALA A 491 16.85 -20.30 12.10
CA ALA A 491 15.46 -20.41 12.54
C ALA A 491 15.33 -21.31 13.78
N ARG A 492 15.93 -22.51 13.77
CA ARG A 492 15.86 -23.44 14.92
C ARG A 492 16.44 -22.89 16.22
N LYS A 493 17.35 -21.91 16.16
CA LYS A 493 17.91 -21.27 17.36
C LYS A 493 17.03 -20.15 17.90
N ASP A 494 16.07 -19.69 17.11
CA ASP A 494 15.14 -18.65 17.51
C ASP A 494 14.03 -19.27 18.39
N ARG A 495 13.80 -18.64 19.55
CA ARG A 495 12.81 -19.10 20.54
C ARG A 495 11.40 -19.07 19.98
N TRP A 496 11.11 -18.11 19.10
CA TRP A 496 9.77 -17.88 18.58
C TRP A 496 9.40 -18.75 17.38
N THR A 497 10.33 -19.54 16.86
CA THR A 497 10.06 -20.41 15.72
C THR A 497 8.92 -21.38 16.02
N SER A 498 7.98 -21.47 15.08
CA SER A 498 6.82 -22.34 15.14
C SER A 498 7.09 -23.68 14.45
N TRP A 499 6.24 -24.68 14.68
CA TRP A 499 6.43 -26.03 14.15
C TRP A 499 6.29 -26.10 12.63
N GLU A 500 5.52 -25.19 12.01
CA GLU A 500 5.33 -25.09 10.55
C GLU A 500 6.65 -24.88 9.83
N VAL A 501 7.63 -24.24 10.49
CA VAL A 501 8.99 -24.07 9.94
C VAL A 501 9.70 -25.41 9.81
N TYR A 502 9.51 -26.33 10.76
CA TYR A 502 10.09 -27.68 10.72
C TYR A 502 9.44 -28.53 9.63
N GLU A 503 8.11 -28.49 9.52
CA GLU A 503 7.38 -29.16 8.44
C GLU A 503 7.86 -28.65 7.07
N ALA A 504 7.87 -27.33 6.87
CA ALA A 504 8.28 -26.74 5.61
C ALA A 504 9.75 -27.07 5.27
N ALA A 505 10.65 -27.08 6.25
CA ALA A 505 12.04 -27.46 6.04
C ALA A 505 12.21 -28.95 5.72
N ALA A 506 11.45 -29.83 6.37
CA ALA A 506 11.46 -31.27 6.10
C ALA A 506 10.96 -31.58 4.68
N LEU A 507 9.85 -30.98 4.27
CA LEU A 507 9.31 -31.11 2.91
C LEU A 507 10.26 -30.53 1.86
N MET A 508 10.93 -29.41 2.16
CA MET A 508 11.93 -28.83 1.28
C MET A 508 13.12 -29.78 1.08
N GLU A 509 13.65 -30.39 2.14
CA GLU A 509 14.71 -31.39 2.04
C GLU A 509 14.26 -32.62 1.25
N TYR A 510 13.06 -33.13 1.52
CA TYR A 510 12.53 -34.30 0.83
C TYR A 510 12.41 -34.06 -0.68
N HIS A 511 11.82 -32.94 -1.11
CA HIS A 511 11.58 -32.67 -2.52
C HIS A 511 12.80 -32.11 -3.26
N CYS A 512 13.70 -31.41 -2.59
CA CYS A 512 14.85 -30.77 -3.24
C CYS A 512 16.14 -31.58 -3.18
N ASN A 513 16.22 -32.62 -2.34
CA ASN A 513 17.38 -33.49 -2.22
C ASN A 513 17.07 -34.90 -2.73
N LYS A 514 17.47 -35.18 -3.98
CA LYS A 514 17.22 -36.47 -4.66
C LYS A 514 17.86 -37.67 -3.94
N ASP A 515 19.01 -37.46 -3.28
CA ASP A 515 19.76 -38.52 -2.61
C ASP A 515 19.72 -38.32 -1.08
N GLY A 516 19.02 -39.23 -0.39
CA GLY A 516 18.92 -39.21 1.07
C GLY A 516 18.03 -38.12 1.66
N GLY A 517 17.23 -37.42 0.84
CA GLY A 517 16.26 -36.42 1.29
C GLY A 517 15.27 -36.96 2.32
N LEU A 518 14.76 -38.19 2.13
CA LEU A 518 13.86 -38.86 3.08
C LEU A 518 14.48 -39.01 4.49
N GLY A 519 15.74 -39.44 4.57
CA GLY A 519 16.44 -39.60 5.85
C GLY A 519 16.77 -38.28 6.53
N VAL A 520 16.97 -37.20 5.77
CA VAL A 520 17.13 -35.85 6.34
C VAL A 520 15.78 -35.31 6.82
N ALA A 521 14.73 -35.42 6.01
CA ALA A 521 13.39 -34.97 6.35
C ALA A 521 12.85 -35.65 7.62
N SER A 522 13.02 -36.97 7.73
CA SER A 522 12.63 -37.73 8.93
C SER A 522 13.38 -37.26 10.17
N ARG A 523 14.69 -36.97 10.06
CA ARG A 523 15.47 -36.39 11.16
C ARG A 523 15.01 -34.99 11.55
N ILE A 524 14.55 -34.18 10.60
CA ILE A 524 14.00 -32.85 10.89
C ILE A 524 12.68 -32.97 11.65
N PHE A 525 11.80 -33.89 11.24
CA PHE A 525 10.55 -34.15 11.95
C PHE A 525 10.79 -34.72 13.35
N GLU A 526 11.68 -35.70 13.53
CA GLU A 526 12.05 -36.20 14.87
C GLU A 526 12.60 -35.07 15.76
N LYS A 527 13.44 -34.18 15.19
CA LYS A 527 13.93 -33.01 15.93
C LYS A 527 12.83 -32.03 16.30
N GLY A 528 11.83 -31.84 15.44
CA GLY A 528 10.64 -31.05 15.73
C GLY A 528 9.78 -31.69 16.81
N LEU A 529 9.65 -33.02 16.82
CA LEU A 529 8.87 -33.78 17.79
C LEU A 529 9.39 -33.60 19.23
N GLU A 530 10.71 -33.41 19.41
CA GLU A 530 11.29 -33.09 20.72
C GLU A 530 10.75 -31.76 21.30
N SER A 531 10.39 -30.80 20.45
CA SER A 531 9.95 -29.46 20.86
C SER A 531 8.45 -29.22 20.76
N PHE A 532 7.76 -29.94 19.87
CA PHE A 532 6.35 -29.73 19.50
C PHE A 532 5.51 -31.01 19.57
N GLY A 533 5.96 -32.03 20.29
CA GLY A 533 5.25 -33.30 20.44
C GLY A 533 3.90 -33.19 21.16
N ASP A 534 3.65 -32.07 21.85
CA ASP A 534 2.40 -31.72 22.50
C ASP A 534 1.43 -30.94 21.59
N GLU A 535 1.86 -30.56 20.39
CA GLU A 535 1.05 -29.92 19.36
C GLU A 535 0.51 -30.97 18.39
N ILE A 536 -0.79 -31.26 18.48
CA ILE A 536 -1.42 -32.31 17.67
C ILE A 536 -1.31 -32.05 16.16
N GLU A 537 -1.39 -30.80 15.74
CA GLU A 537 -1.31 -30.43 14.32
C GLU A 537 0.04 -30.80 13.73
N PHE A 538 1.14 -30.55 14.46
CA PHE A 538 2.48 -30.98 14.05
C PHE A 538 2.57 -32.50 13.90
N VAL A 539 2.09 -33.25 14.89
CA VAL A 539 2.11 -34.72 14.86
C VAL A 539 1.29 -35.27 13.70
N LEU A 540 0.12 -34.68 13.42
CA LEU A 540 -0.71 -35.04 12.26
C LEU A 540 0.02 -34.82 10.94
N ARG A 541 0.73 -33.70 10.80
CA ARG A 541 1.55 -33.41 9.60
C ARG A 541 2.69 -34.41 9.47
N TYR A 542 3.37 -34.73 10.56
CA TYR A 542 4.46 -35.72 10.54
C TYR A 542 3.94 -37.13 10.18
N LEU A 543 2.86 -37.58 10.82
CA LEU A 543 2.21 -38.86 10.49
C LEU A 543 1.76 -38.90 9.02
N GLY A 544 1.16 -37.81 8.54
CA GLY A 544 0.78 -37.66 7.14
C GLY A 544 1.95 -37.75 6.17
N PHE A 545 3.10 -37.16 6.52
CA PHE A 545 4.33 -37.29 5.76
C PHE A 545 4.82 -38.73 5.68
N LEU A 546 4.94 -39.43 6.82
CA LEU A 546 5.41 -40.83 6.86
C LEU A 546 4.52 -41.77 6.03
N ILE A 547 3.19 -41.57 6.11
CA ILE A 547 2.23 -42.30 5.27
C ILE A 547 2.47 -41.99 3.79
N SER A 548 2.67 -40.71 3.43
CA SER A 548 2.85 -40.32 2.02
C SER A 548 4.13 -40.85 1.36
N VAL A 549 5.17 -41.13 2.17
CA VAL A 549 6.43 -41.70 1.71
C VAL A 549 6.48 -43.22 1.86
N ASN A 550 5.36 -43.85 2.22
CA ASN A 550 5.21 -45.29 2.43
C ASN A 550 6.19 -45.86 3.47
N ASP A 551 6.39 -45.14 4.57
CA ASP A 551 7.19 -45.59 5.72
C ASP A 551 6.28 -46.05 6.86
N ASP A 552 5.59 -47.16 6.62
CA ASP A 552 4.50 -47.67 7.45
C ASP A 552 4.97 -48.07 8.85
N ASN A 553 6.20 -48.57 8.95
CA ASN A 553 6.82 -48.98 10.20
C ASN A 553 7.04 -47.77 11.12
N ASN A 554 7.64 -46.70 10.59
CA ASN A 554 7.86 -45.49 11.37
C ASN A 554 6.54 -44.74 11.62
N ALA A 555 5.59 -44.77 10.69
CA ALA A 555 4.25 -44.20 10.90
C ALA A 555 3.53 -44.85 12.08
N ARG A 556 3.52 -46.19 12.14
CA ARG A 556 2.94 -46.95 13.25
C ARG A 556 3.69 -46.68 14.56
N ALA A 557 5.02 -46.67 14.53
CA ALA A 557 5.83 -46.38 15.71
C ALA A 557 5.58 -44.96 16.27
N LEU A 558 5.44 -43.96 15.38
CA LEU A 558 5.10 -42.59 15.77
C LEU A 558 3.71 -42.54 16.42
N PHE A 559 2.71 -43.17 15.81
CA PHE A 559 1.35 -43.21 16.33
C PHE A 559 1.31 -43.80 17.75
N GLU A 560 1.88 -44.99 17.95
CA GLU A 560 1.89 -45.64 19.27
C GLU A 560 2.69 -44.88 20.32
N ARG A 561 3.77 -44.18 19.93
CA ARG A 561 4.58 -43.36 20.84
C ARG A 561 3.84 -42.13 21.33
N VAL A 562 3.01 -41.53 20.48
CA VAL A 562 2.45 -40.20 20.73
C VAL A 562 1.00 -40.24 21.24
N ILE A 563 0.21 -41.25 20.90
CA ILE A 563 -1.17 -41.37 21.40
C ILE A 563 -1.28 -41.31 22.94
N PRO A 564 -0.39 -41.93 23.73
CA PRO A 564 -0.47 -41.86 25.19
C PRO A 564 -0.21 -40.47 25.78
N THR A 565 0.41 -39.55 25.04
CA THR A 565 0.73 -38.20 25.54
C THR A 565 -0.45 -37.23 25.43
N PHE A 566 -1.49 -37.57 24.66
CA PHE A 566 -2.68 -36.77 24.45
C PHE A 566 -3.88 -37.31 25.21
N SER A 567 -4.72 -36.40 25.75
CA SER A 567 -6.06 -36.76 26.23
C SER A 567 -6.90 -37.34 25.09
N ALA A 568 -7.83 -38.26 25.39
CA ALA A 568 -8.70 -38.89 24.39
C ALA A 568 -9.33 -37.87 23.42
N GLU A 569 -9.96 -36.80 23.94
CA GLU A 569 -10.60 -35.79 23.09
C GLU A 569 -9.63 -35.13 22.09
N ARG A 570 -8.46 -34.72 22.57
CA ARG A 570 -7.41 -34.13 21.72
C ARG A 570 -6.89 -35.15 20.72
N ALA A 571 -6.65 -36.40 21.10
CA ALA A 571 -6.05 -37.43 20.23
C ALA A 571 -6.94 -37.85 19.05
N ARG A 572 -8.23 -37.51 19.05
CA ARG A 572 -9.21 -37.97 18.06
C ARG A 572 -8.80 -37.81 16.59
N PRO A 573 -8.26 -36.67 16.13
CA PRO A 573 -7.80 -36.53 14.75
C PRO A 573 -6.68 -37.51 14.36
N LEU A 574 -5.79 -37.87 15.30
CA LEU A 574 -4.72 -38.85 15.06
C LEU A 574 -5.32 -40.25 14.88
N TRP A 575 -6.28 -40.63 15.73
CA TRP A 575 -7.02 -41.88 15.59
C TRP A 575 -7.74 -41.96 14.25
N GLU A 576 -8.43 -40.88 13.83
CA GLU A 576 -9.14 -40.84 12.56
C GLU A 576 -8.18 -40.95 11.36
N ARG A 577 -7.03 -40.25 11.39
CA ARG A 577 -6.03 -40.30 10.31
C ARG A 577 -5.40 -41.69 10.20
N TRP A 578 -5.04 -42.29 11.33
CA TRP A 578 -4.44 -43.63 11.38
C TRP A 578 -5.44 -44.72 10.97
N ALA A 579 -6.69 -44.63 11.44
CA ALA A 579 -7.76 -45.53 11.05
C ALA A 579 -7.98 -45.51 9.54
N ARG A 580 -8.14 -44.33 8.92
CA ARG A 580 -8.30 -44.24 7.47
C ARG A 580 -7.20 -44.97 6.70
N TYR A 581 -5.95 -44.82 7.15
CA TYR A 581 -4.82 -45.52 6.54
C TYR A 581 -4.88 -47.04 6.74
N GLU A 582 -5.09 -47.54 7.96
CA GLU A 582 -5.16 -48.98 8.24
C GLU A 582 -6.37 -49.66 7.55
N TYR A 583 -7.52 -48.99 7.42
CA TYR A 583 -8.66 -49.54 6.67
C TYR A 583 -8.43 -49.60 5.16
N GLN A 584 -7.65 -48.67 4.61
CA GLN A 584 -7.40 -48.61 3.16
C GLN A 584 -6.26 -49.52 2.72
N PHE A 585 -5.17 -49.59 3.51
CA PHE A 585 -3.91 -50.22 3.09
C PHE A 585 -3.40 -51.30 4.05
N GLY A 586 -3.95 -51.38 5.26
CA GLY A 586 -3.60 -52.38 6.26
C GLY A 586 -4.24 -53.74 6.01
N ASP A 587 -4.00 -54.67 6.94
CA ASP A 587 -4.68 -55.95 6.96
C ASP A 587 -5.97 -55.90 7.82
N LEU A 588 -6.90 -56.81 7.52
CA LEU A 588 -8.21 -56.85 8.21
C LEU A 588 -8.04 -57.09 9.71
N GLU A 589 -7.00 -57.83 10.12
CA GLU A 589 -6.73 -58.11 11.52
C GLU A 589 -6.28 -56.85 12.29
N ALA A 590 -5.38 -56.03 11.72
CA ALA A 590 -4.98 -54.76 12.30
C ALA A 590 -6.14 -53.77 12.36
N ALA A 591 -6.97 -53.70 11.31
CA ALA A 591 -8.15 -52.85 11.29
C ALA A 591 -9.14 -53.21 12.43
N GLN A 592 -9.43 -54.51 12.63
CA GLN A 592 -10.30 -54.97 13.72
C GLN A 592 -9.69 -54.72 15.11
N LYS A 593 -8.37 -54.86 15.27
CA LYS A 593 -7.68 -54.53 16.52
C LYS A 593 -7.76 -53.03 16.82
N LEU A 594 -7.61 -52.20 15.80
CA LEU A 594 -7.69 -50.75 15.92
C LEU A 594 -9.11 -50.32 16.29
N GLU A 595 -10.14 -50.91 15.67
CA GLU A 595 -11.55 -50.65 15.97
C GLU A 595 -11.89 -50.94 17.43
N LYS A 596 -11.42 -52.07 17.96
CA LYS A 596 -11.59 -52.41 19.38
C LYS A 596 -10.95 -51.37 20.30
N ARG A 597 -9.71 -50.94 19.99
CA ARG A 597 -9.02 -49.90 20.78
C ARG A 597 -9.74 -48.55 20.71
N ILE A 598 -10.26 -48.17 19.54
CA ILE A 598 -11.05 -46.95 19.38
C ILE A 598 -12.33 -47.02 20.22
N ALA A 599 -13.03 -48.16 20.22
CA ALA A 599 -14.24 -48.35 21.01
C ALA A 599 -13.97 -48.30 22.52
N GLU A 600 -12.81 -48.78 22.99
CA GLU A 600 -12.37 -48.66 24.38
C GLU A 600 -12.05 -47.21 24.78
N VAL A 601 -11.45 -46.43 23.87
CA VAL A 601 -11.05 -45.04 24.12
C VAL A 601 -12.24 -44.07 24.03
N TYR A 602 -13.26 -44.36 23.20
CA TYR A 602 -14.46 -43.53 23.03
C TYR A 602 -15.77 -44.31 23.24
N PRO A 603 -16.18 -44.59 24.50
CA PRO A 603 -17.36 -45.41 24.80
C PRO A 603 -18.72 -44.72 24.52
N THR A 604 -18.76 -43.38 24.55
CA THR A 604 -19.98 -42.56 24.51
C THR A 604 -20.12 -41.67 23.28
N GLY A 605 -19.13 -41.63 22.39
CA GLY A 605 -19.24 -40.95 21.10
C GLY A 605 -20.03 -41.80 20.11
N ALA A 606 -20.83 -41.17 19.25
CA ALA A 606 -21.38 -41.84 18.07
C ALA A 606 -20.25 -42.64 17.41
N PRO A 607 -20.46 -43.93 17.05
CA PRO A 607 -19.42 -44.72 16.42
C PRO A 607 -18.86 -43.88 15.29
N ILE A 608 -17.55 -43.59 15.30
CA ILE A 608 -16.89 -42.99 14.14
C ILE A 608 -17.42 -43.81 12.98
N PRO A 609 -18.15 -43.25 12.00
CA PRO A 609 -18.71 -44.05 10.93
C PRO A 609 -17.57 -44.48 10.02
N LEU A 610 -16.76 -45.41 10.53
CA LEU A 610 -15.56 -45.99 9.96
C LEU A 610 -15.91 -46.67 8.64
N HIS A 611 -17.14 -47.20 8.55
CA HIS A 611 -17.70 -47.75 7.32
C HIS A 611 -18.05 -46.69 6.25
N LEU A 612 -18.35 -45.43 6.63
CA LEU A 612 -18.61 -44.36 5.66
C LEU A 612 -17.32 -43.73 5.11
N LEU A 613 -16.20 -43.82 5.84
CA LEU A 613 -14.87 -43.38 5.38
C LEU A 613 -14.29 -44.26 4.25
N ILE A 614 -14.84 -45.45 4.04
CA ILE A 614 -14.48 -46.36 2.94
C ILE A 614 -14.93 -45.80 1.57
N HIS A 615 -15.92 -44.90 1.54
CA HIS A 615 -16.58 -44.47 0.29
C HIS A 615 -16.37 -43.01 -0.11
N THR A 616 -15.62 -42.21 0.66
CA THR A 616 -15.50 -40.75 0.41
C THR A 616 -14.55 -40.32 -0.71
N GLU A 617 -13.90 -41.23 -1.43
CA GLU A 617 -13.07 -40.85 -2.61
C GLU A 617 -13.86 -40.63 -3.91
N SER A 618 -15.18 -40.83 -3.92
CA SER A 618 -15.97 -40.79 -5.16
C SER A 618 -16.70 -39.47 -5.47
N THR A 619 -16.46 -38.38 -4.73
CA THR A 619 -17.11 -37.08 -5.02
C THR A 619 -16.21 -35.87 -4.79
N SER A 620 -15.12 -35.74 -5.54
CA SER A 620 -14.55 -34.43 -5.91
C SER A 620 -13.56 -34.57 -7.05
N SER A 621 -14.08 -34.55 -8.28
CA SER A 621 -13.34 -34.32 -9.52
C SER A 621 -13.98 -33.16 -10.25
#